data_AF-A0A2U1T401-F1
#
_entry.id   AF-A0A2U1T401-F1
#
_cell.length_a   1.000
_cell.length_b   1.000
_cell.length_c   1.000
_cell.angle_alpha   90.00
_cell.angle_beta   90.00
_cell.angle_gamma   90.00
#
_symmetry.space_group_name_H-M   'P 1'
#
loop_
_entity.id
_entity.type
_entity.pdbx_description
1 polymer ?
#
loop_
_entity_poly.entity_id
_entity_poly.type
_entity_poly.pdbx_seq_one_letter_code
_entity_poly.pdbx_strand_id
1 'polypeptide(L)'
;MIELPPRTAPVRRLSFEGLHPAVAEASADLFADGHFSRAVNEAFKLIEVRVRDLLGSETSGTKLMDEAFGGKAPRLNIPGHEGRSGQDEQTGFHAIFRGAMLGICNPGAHELVVEQDAQEALEYVALASLLHRRLDSSTAES
;
A
#
# COMPACT_ATOMS: atom_id res chain seq x y z
N MET A 1 16.96 -13.82 -41.71
CA MET A 1 16.76 -13.14 -40.41
C MET A 1 15.27 -13.15 -40.14
N ILE A 2 14.83 -13.73 -39.03
CA ILE A 2 13.41 -13.71 -38.63
C ILE A 2 13.22 -12.47 -37.76
N GLU A 3 12.41 -11.52 -38.21
CA GLU A 3 12.03 -10.34 -37.42
C GLU A 3 11.04 -10.78 -36.34
N LEU A 4 11.43 -10.67 -35.06
CA LEU A 4 10.50 -10.89 -33.95
C LEU A 4 9.60 -9.66 -33.81
N PRO A 5 8.29 -9.82 -33.58
CA PRO A 5 7.38 -8.70 -33.40
C PRO A 5 7.84 -7.81 -32.22
N PRO A 6 7.61 -6.49 -32.29
CA PRO A 6 8.03 -5.59 -31.23
C PRO A 6 7.36 -5.95 -29.90
N ARG A 7 8.18 -6.14 -28.87
CA ARG A 7 7.69 -6.43 -27.51
C ARG A 7 6.85 -5.25 -27.02
N THR A 8 5.57 -5.48 -26.78
CA THR A 8 4.64 -4.49 -26.25
C THR A 8 4.28 -4.84 -24.81
N ALA A 9 4.49 -3.90 -23.89
CA ALA A 9 4.01 -4.04 -22.52
C ALA A 9 2.47 -4.05 -22.48
N PRO A 10 1.84 -4.97 -21.73
CA PRO A 10 0.39 -5.01 -21.55
C PRO A 10 -0.18 -3.76 -20.88
N VAL A 11 0.56 -3.18 -19.93
CA VAL A 11 0.25 -1.92 -19.25
C VAL A 11 1.39 -0.96 -19.52
N ARG A 12 1.08 0.24 -20.01
CA ARG A 12 2.06 1.25 -20.42
C ARG A 12 2.01 2.52 -19.59
N ARG A 13 0.90 2.74 -18.89
CA ARG A 13 0.64 3.92 -18.04
C ARG A 13 -0.14 3.48 -16.83
N LEU A 14 0.22 4.03 -15.68
CA LEU A 14 -0.59 3.91 -14.48
C LEU A 14 -1.63 5.02 -14.50
N SER A 15 -2.90 4.65 -14.37
CA SER A 15 -4.01 5.57 -14.27
C SER A 15 -4.88 5.20 -13.08
N PHE A 16 -5.69 6.14 -12.58
CA PHE A 16 -6.52 5.92 -11.41
C PHE A 16 -7.55 4.79 -11.63
N GLU A 17 -8.01 4.58 -12.86
CA GLU A 17 -8.90 3.46 -13.23
C GLU A 17 -8.21 2.09 -13.11
N GLY A 18 -6.87 2.05 -13.16
CA GLY A 18 -6.08 0.84 -12.95
C GLY A 18 -5.71 0.56 -11.49
N LEU A 19 -5.99 1.48 -10.58
CA LEU A 19 -5.68 1.33 -9.16
C LEU A 19 -6.69 0.42 -8.45
N HIS A 20 -6.39 0.05 -7.21
CA HIS A 20 -7.35 -0.62 -6.34
C HIS A 20 -8.58 0.29 -6.14
N PRO A 21 -9.83 -0.21 -6.28
CA PRO A 21 -11.03 0.64 -6.27
C PRO A 21 -11.14 1.56 -5.06
N ALA A 22 -10.89 1.05 -3.85
CA ALA A 22 -10.97 1.85 -2.63
C ALA A 22 -9.90 2.97 -2.58
N VAL A 23 -8.73 2.76 -3.19
CA VAL A 23 -7.69 3.79 -3.28
C VAL A 23 -8.07 4.83 -4.33
N ALA A 24 -8.62 4.40 -5.46
CA ALA A 24 -9.11 5.34 -6.47
C ALA A 24 -10.22 6.24 -5.89
N GLU A 25 -11.18 5.66 -5.17
CA GLU A 25 -12.27 6.39 -4.52
C GLU A 25 -11.76 7.42 -3.49
N ALA A 26 -10.76 7.05 -2.67
CA ALA A 26 -10.23 7.95 -1.65
C ALA A 26 -9.33 9.07 -2.19
N SER A 27 -8.68 8.87 -3.33
CA SER A 27 -7.56 9.72 -3.76
C SER A 27 -7.73 10.39 -5.12
N ALA A 28 -8.60 9.93 -6.01
CA ALA A 28 -8.68 10.41 -7.39
C ALA A 28 -9.06 11.90 -7.47
N ASP A 29 -10.14 12.31 -6.79
CA ASP A 29 -10.62 13.70 -6.82
C ASP A 29 -9.58 14.66 -6.22
N LEU A 30 -9.00 14.29 -5.06
CA LEU A 30 -7.93 15.06 -4.43
C LEU A 30 -6.73 15.23 -5.38
N PHE A 31 -6.35 14.16 -6.08
CA PHE A 31 -5.24 14.20 -7.02
C PHE A 31 -5.57 15.08 -8.24
N ALA A 32 -6.78 14.96 -8.79
CA ALA A 32 -7.23 15.77 -9.92
C ALA A 32 -7.28 17.27 -9.59
N ASP A 33 -7.61 17.61 -8.35
CA ASP A 33 -7.65 18.98 -7.83
C ASP A 33 -6.26 19.53 -7.44
N GLY A 34 -5.18 18.75 -7.63
CA GLY A 34 -3.81 19.15 -7.30
C GLY A 34 -3.44 19.00 -5.82
N HIS A 35 -4.27 18.34 -5.02
CA HIS A 35 -4.01 18.07 -3.60
C HIS A 35 -3.20 16.78 -3.40
N PHE A 36 -2.03 16.70 -4.03
CA PHE A 36 -1.21 15.48 -4.10
C PHE A 36 -0.85 14.86 -2.74
N SER A 37 -0.30 15.66 -1.82
CA SER A 37 0.04 15.15 -0.49
C SER A 37 -1.18 14.68 0.31
N ARG A 38 -2.35 15.30 0.09
CA ARG A 38 -3.60 14.83 0.71
C ARG A 38 -4.06 13.52 0.09
N ALA A 39 -4.00 13.40 -1.24
CA ALA A 39 -4.34 12.16 -1.95
C ALA A 39 -3.50 10.98 -1.46
N VAL A 40 -2.20 11.18 -1.27
CA VAL A 40 -1.29 10.17 -0.67
C VAL A 40 -1.70 9.85 0.77
N ASN A 41 -1.89 10.84 1.62
CA ASN A 41 -2.27 10.62 3.02
C ASN A 41 -3.58 9.83 3.15
N GLU A 42 -4.61 10.16 2.37
CA GLU A 42 -5.87 9.42 2.40
C GLU A 42 -5.71 7.98 1.90
N ALA A 43 -4.89 7.73 0.87
CA ALA A 43 -4.61 6.39 0.39
C ALA A 43 -3.98 5.49 1.47
N PHE A 44 -3.03 6.01 2.26
CA PHE A 44 -2.37 5.22 3.30
C PHE A 44 -3.16 5.15 4.61
N LYS A 45 -3.95 6.17 4.97
CA LYS A 45 -4.92 6.07 6.07
C LYS A 45 -5.92 4.95 5.84
N LEU A 46 -6.36 4.78 4.59
CA LEU A 46 -7.29 3.70 4.23
C LEU A 46 -6.70 2.31 4.47
N ILE A 47 -5.38 2.13 4.28
CA ILE A 47 -4.69 0.89 4.65
C ILE A 47 -4.78 0.66 6.16
N GLU A 48 -4.49 1.68 6.96
CA GLU A 48 -4.52 1.58 8.41
C GLU A 48 -5.92 1.22 8.92
N VAL A 49 -6.95 1.92 8.43
CA VAL A 49 -8.36 1.65 8.75
C VAL A 49 -8.70 0.20 8.39
N ARG A 50 -8.34 -0.23 7.18
CA ARG A 50 -8.66 -1.58 6.72
C ARG A 50 -7.97 -2.67 7.55
N VAL A 51 -6.71 -2.50 7.91
CA VAL A 51 -6.00 -3.45 8.79
C VAL A 51 -6.67 -3.47 10.17
N ARG A 52 -7.04 -2.31 10.70
CA ARG A 52 -7.75 -2.21 11.98
C ARG A 52 -9.07 -2.98 11.97
N ASP A 53 -9.86 -2.79 10.92
CA ASP A 53 -11.15 -3.46 10.75
C ASP A 53 -11.00 -4.99 10.63
N LEU A 54 -9.97 -5.45 9.91
CA LEU A 54 -9.66 -6.88 9.79
C LEU A 54 -9.24 -7.52 11.12
N LEU A 55 -8.55 -6.77 11.99
CA LEU A 55 -8.09 -7.25 13.30
C LEU A 55 -9.11 -7.06 14.43
N GLY A 56 -10.04 -6.11 14.28
CA GLY A 56 -10.79 -5.55 15.41
C GLY A 56 -9.89 -4.93 16.49
N SER A 57 -8.74 -4.36 16.09
CA SER A 57 -7.79 -3.74 17.02
C SER A 57 -8.10 -2.25 17.23
N GLU A 58 -7.61 -1.65 18.30
CA GLU A 58 -7.63 -0.20 18.50
C GLU A 58 -6.23 0.43 18.34
N THR A 59 -5.22 -0.37 17.97
CA THR A 59 -3.87 0.12 17.76
C THR A 59 -3.76 0.91 16.44
N SER A 60 -2.67 1.66 16.31
CA SER A 60 -2.42 2.55 15.18
C SER A 60 -0.96 2.56 14.73
N GLY A 61 -0.74 3.03 13.50
CA GLY A 61 0.58 3.18 12.90
C GLY A 61 1.42 1.90 12.90
N THR A 62 2.69 2.01 13.26
CA THR A 62 3.62 0.88 13.25
C THR A 62 3.22 -0.24 14.22
N LYS A 63 2.60 0.09 15.36
CA LYS A 63 2.15 -0.91 16.33
C LYS A 63 1.05 -1.80 15.76
N LEU A 64 0.13 -1.22 14.98
CA LEU A 64 -0.92 -1.98 14.29
C LEU A 64 -0.32 -2.93 13.24
N MET A 65 0.69 -2.48 12.50
CA MET A 65 1.36 -3.32 11.50
C MET A 65 2.18 -4.44 12.14
N ASP A 66 2.81 -4.16 13.28
CA ASP A 66 3.53 -5.16 14.09
C ASP A 66 2.57 -6.22 14.65
N GLU A 67 1.39 -5.81 15.09
CA GLU A 67 0.32 -6.70 15.56
C GLU A 67 -0.28 -7.55 14.44
N ALA A 68 -0.50 -6.96 13.26
CA ALA A 68 -1.12 -7.62 12.12
C ALA A 68 -0.21 -8.64 11.45
N PHE A 69 1.03 -8.25 11.12
CA PHE A 69 1.89 -9.03 10.22
C PHE A 69 3.15 -9.59 10.88
N GLY A 70 3.46 -9.18 12.11
CA GLY A 70 4.68 -9.56 12.80
C GLY A 70 4.59 -10.88 13.58
N GLY A 71 5.74 -11.34 14.06
CA GLY A 71 5.85 -12.53 14.90
C GLY A 71 5.90 -13.85 14.12
N LYS A 72 5.94 -14.97 14.86
CA LYS A 72 5.97 -16.32 14.27
C LYS A 72 4.59 -16.81 13.80
N ALA A 73 3.53 -16.21 14.32
CA ALA A 73 2.13 -16.51 14.01
C ALA A 73 1.42 -15.15 13.83
N PRO A 74 1.48 -14.55 12.62
CA PRO A 74 0.86 -13.26 12.37
C PRO A 74 -0.66 -13.38 12.36
N ARG A 75 -1.37 -12.33 12.80
CA ARG A 75 -2.84 -12.32 12.81
C ARG A 75 -3.43 -12.25 11.41
N LEU A 76 -2.71 -11.60 10.49
CA LEU A 76 -3.01 -11.56 9.07
C LEU A 76 -1.89 -12.23 8.28
N ASN A 77 -2.26 -13.30 7.57
CA ASN A 77 -1.37 -13.99 6.67
C ASN A 77 -1.44 -13.36 5.28
N ILE A 78 -0.29 -12.94 4.77
CA ILE A 78 -0.12 -12.48 3.40
C ILE A 78 0.14 -13.71 2.52
N PRO A 79 -0.68 -13.97 1.49
CA PRO A 79 -0.50 -15.15 0.65
C PRO A 79 0.83 -15.08 -0.10
N GLY A 80 1.58 -16.17 -0.03
CA GLY A 80 2.88 -16.27 -0.66
C GLY A 80 3.21 -17.71 -1.02
N HIS A 81 4.47 -17.94 -1.39
CA HIS A 81 4.96 -19.28 -1.69
C HIS A 81 4.99 -20.17 -0.44
N GLU A 82 5.00 -21.49 -0.63
CA GLU A 82 5.16 -22.41 0.49
C GLU A 82 6.59 -22.39 1.07
N GLY A 83 6.71 -22.80 2.33
CA GLY A 83 8.00 -22.96 3.01
C GLY A 83 8.69 -21.63 3.31
N ARG A 84 10.03 -21.62 3.19
CA ARG A 84 10.86 -20.48 3.58
C ARG A 84 10.57 -19.22 2.77
N SER A 85 10.27 -19.37 1.48
CA SER A 85 9.95 -18.22 0.61
C SER A 85 8.70 -17.47 1.08
N GLY A 86 7.66 -18.18 1.54
CA GLY A 86 6.48 -17.55 2.14
C GLY A 86 6.78 -16.81 3.45
N GLN A 87 7.66 -17.36 4.29
CA GLN A 87 8.09 -16.70 5.52
C GLN A 87 8.87 -15.40 5.24
N ASP A 88 9.75 -15.44 4.23
CA ASP A 88 10.49 -14.26 3.79
C ASP A 88 9.55 -13.22 3.18
N GLU A 89 8.53 -13.62 2.42
CA GLU A 89 7.49 -12.73 1.89
C GLU A 89 6.63 -12.09 2.99
N GLN A 90 6.15 -12.88 3.95
CA GLN A 90 5.41 -12.38 5.11
C GLN A 90 6.24 -11.32 5.85
N THR A 91 7.51 -11.64 6.13
CA THR A 91 8.44 -10.72 6.81
C THR A 91 8.68 -9.47 5.96
N GLY A 92 8.84 -9.61 4.65
CA GLY A 92 9.04 -8.50 3.72
C GLY A 92 7.82 -7.57 3.68
N PHE A 93 6.62 -8.12 3.55
CA PHE A 93 5.39 -7.31 3.56
C PHE A 93 5.15 -6.66 4.91
N HIS A 94 5.41 -7.36 6.03
CA HIS A 94 5.40 -6.74 7.36
C HIS A 94 6.29 -5.50 7.40
N ALA A 95 7.53 -5.62 6.93
CA ALA A 95 8.47 -4.49 6.88
C ALA A 95 7.96 -3.34 5.98
N ILE A 96 7.36 -3.66 4.83
CA ILE A 96 6.80 -2.65 3.92
C ILE A 96 5.61 -1.92 4.56
N PHE A 97 4.63 -2.65 5.11
CA PHE A 97 3.47 -2.04 5.79
C PHE A 97 3.91 -1.16 6.95
N ARG A 98 4.82 -1.67 7.79
CA ARG A 98 5.37 -0.92 8.92
C ARG A 98 6.15 0.31 8.48
N GLY A 99 6.99 0.16 7.45
CA GLY A 99 7.77 1.25 6.86
C GLY A 99 6.89 2.33 6.25
N ALA A 100 5.82 1.95 5.55
CA ALA A 100 4.84 2.88 4.99
C ALA A 100 4.16 3.72 6.09
N MET A 101 3.74 3.09 7.19
CA MET A 101 3.15 3.83 8.32
C MET A 101 4.17 4.76 8.99
N LEU A 102 5.44 4.36 9.08
CA LEU A 102 6.49 5.15 9.73
C LEU A 102 7.06 6.29 8.85
N GLY A 103 7.17 6.07 7.55
CA GLY A 103 7.86 6.98 6.63
C GLY A 103 6.92 7.87 5.82
N ILE A 104 5.69 7.41 5.58
CA ILE A 104 4.72 8.10 4.71
C ILE A 104 3.61 8.71 5.56
N CYS A 105 3.10 7.99 6.56
CA CYS A 105 2.02 8.48 7.43
C CYS A 105 2.51 9.27 8.65
N ASN A 106 3.82 9.29 8.92
CA ASN A 106 4.33 9.94 10.12
C ASN A 106 4.38 11.47 9.90
N PRO A 107 3.61 12.24 10.68
CA PRO A 107 3.42 13.66 10.50
C PRO A 107 4.66 14.44 10.97
N GLY A 108 5.75 14.36 10.21
CA GLY A 108 6.78 15.40 10.14
C GLY A 108 6.22 16.68 9.49
N ALA A 109 4.99 17.05 9.80
CA ALA A 109 4.24 18.21 9.33
C ALA A 109 4.74 19.53 9.95
N HIS A 110 5.97 19.55 10.48
CA HIS A 110 6.64 20.76 10.97
C HIS A 110 7.76 21.21 10.03
N GLU A 111 8.13 20.40 9.04
CA GLU A 111 8.95 20.86 7.93
C GLU A 111 8.00 21.33 6.82
N LEU A 112 8.23 22.56 6.35
CA LEU A 112 7.46 23.26 5.33
C LEU A 112 6.88 22.29 4.30
N VAL A 113 5.55 22.32 4.10
CA VAL A 113 4.86 21.54 3.07
C VAL A 113 5.50 21.88 1.72
N VAL A 114 6.45 21.05 1.29
CA VAL A 114 6.95 21.11 -0.08
C VAL A 114 5.82 20.58 -0.94
N GLU A 115 5.41 21.34 -1.96
CA GLU A 115 4.49 20.81 -2.97
C GLU A 115 5.08 19.53 -3.53
N GLN A 116 4.39 18.42 -3.28
CA GLN A 116 4.80 17.12 -3.75
C GLN A 116 4.58 17.06 -5.27
N ASP A 117 5.58 16.56 -6.00
CA ASP A 117 5.44 16.36 -7.44
C ASP A 117 4.30 15.38 -7.76
N ALA A 118 3.55 15.65 -8.82
CA ALA A 118 2.38 14.85 -9.19
C ALA A 118 2.77 13.40 -9.51
N GLN A 119 3.89 13.19 -10.22
CA GLN A 119 4.33 11.85 -10.60
C GLN A 119 4.79 11.07 -9.36
N GLU A 120 5.54 11.69 -8.45
CA GLU A 120 5.93 11.08 -7.19
C GLU A 120 4.70 10.72 -6.34
N ALA A 121 3.72 11.63 -6.22
CA ALA A 121 2.48 11.34 -5.50
C ALA A 121 1.70 10.17 -6.12
N LEU A 122 1.67 10.06 -7.44
CA LEU A 122 1.04 8.94 -8.12
C LEU A 122 1.73 7.62 -7.79
N GLU A 123 3.06 7.61 -7.65
CA GLU A 123 3.83 6.42 -7.26
C GLU A 123 3.53 5.98 -5.82
N TYR A 124 3.36 6.93 -4.89
CA TYR A 124 2.89 6.63 -3.54
C TYR A 124 1.47 6.06 -3.54
N VAL A 125 0.55 6.66 -4.30
CA VAL A 125 -0.81 6.12 -4.44
C VAL A 125 -0.79 4.73 -5.10
N ALA A 126 0.11 4.48 -6.05
CA ALA A 126 0.33 3.18 -6.66
C ALA A 126 0.76 2.12 -5.63
N LEU A 127 1.70 2.49 -4.75
CA LEU A 127 2.15 1.64 -3.65
C LEU A 127 0.99 1.32 -2.71
N ALA A 128 0.20 2.33 -2.33
CA ALA A 128 -0.98 2.10 -1.50
C ALA A 128 -1.99 1.14 -2.15
N SER A 129 -2.23 1.31 -3.45
CA SER A 129 -3.06 0.41 -4.26
C SER A 129 -2.52 -1.03 -4.27
N LEU A 130 -1.21 -1.23 -4.42
CA LEU A 130 -0.60 -2.55 -4.33
C LEU A 130 -0.82 -3.20 -2.95
N LEU A 131 -0.62 -2.44 -1.88
CA LEU A 131 -0.81 -2.92 -0.51
C LEU A 131 -2.27 -3.29 -0.23
N HIS A 132 -3.24 -2.52 -0.74
CA HIS A 132 -4.65 -2.89 -0.67
C HIS A 132 -4.96 -4.21 -1.38
N ARG A 133 -4.38 -4.45 -2.56
CA ARG A 133 -4.53 -5.75 -3.25
C ARG A 133 -3.94 -6.91 -2.46
N ARG A 134 -2.86 -6.68 -1.71
CA ARG A 134 -2.30 -7.71 -0.80
C ARG A 134 -3.22 -7.98 0.37
N LEU A 135 -3.91 -6.97 0.89
CA LEU A 135 -4.95 -7.13 1.90
C LEU A 135 -6.19 -7.86 1.36
N ASP A 136 -6.57 -7.67 0.09
CA ASP A 136 -7.70 -8.40 -0.53
C ASP A 136 -7.49 -9.91 -0.49
N SER A 137 -6.24 -10.34 -0.69
CA SER A 137 -5.89 -11.74 -0.67
C SER A 137 -5.55 -12.26 0.74
N SER A 138 -5.43 -11.38 1.74
CA SER A 138 -5.03 -11.79 3.10
C SER A 138 -6.11 -12.57 3.83
N THR A 139 -5.69 -13.52 4.66
CA THR A 139 -6.60 -14.30 5.50
C THR A 139 -6.32 -14.00 6.97
N ALA A 140 -7.40 -13.75 7.72
CA ALA A 140 -7.34 -13.71 9.17
C ALA A 140 -7.27 -15.13 9.73
N GLU A 141 -6.36 -15.40 10.66
CA GLU A 141 -6.44 -16.63 11.44
C GLU A 141 -7.68 -16.58 12.34
N SER A 142 -8.47 -17.65 12.33
CA SER A 142 -9.64 -17.84 13.21
C SER A 142 -9.22 -18.32 14.60
#